data_AF-A0A0V0XXI4-F1
#
_entry.id   AF-A0A0V0XXI4-F1
#
_cell.length_a   1.000
_cell.length_b   1.000
_cell.length_c   1.000
_cell.angle_alpha   90.00
_cell.angle_beta   90.00
_cell.angle_gamma   90.00
#
_symmetry.space_group_name_H-M   'P 1'
#
loop_
_entity.id
_entity.type
_entity.pdbx_description
1 polymer ?
#
loop_
_entity_poly.entity_id
_entity_poly.type
_entity_poly.pdbx_seq_one_letter_code
_entity_poly.pdbx_strand_id
1 'polypeptide(L)'
;LTALGNDPLQIWDKQAVRGSIKRLEDEDIQSEVIELSSSTVCETFISCPISSGDVLAIKLPFLILTVRNMEKYFSFEIHILDSAGVQRRFCVNNFQSCCRIKPDICTVPLRMESGWNTVQFNLMDFTKRAYGTNFIEAQRIIIYANCRLRRVFFSDKPYREDEIPTVLLSNKTAVDIMPSLNYNFKLNIALMNWGYFCTSPSKYLMINARSDNLFKVKKCEEAMMMNRRCVILADGYYETCQKTNKKHFIFLPASPEYRLKVLGEDERYNRKLMHMAGIFIENNEKDDKEGFSFVIITVDASESVSKIHSRMPAILETDEDVLKWLNPDEYPSAAAARLLKPVECTVMETNVKTHCQVPDKDGSIQMRITDFMKPPSPKKQKR
;
A
#
# COMPACT_ATOMS: atom_id res chain seq x y z
N LEU A 1 1.32 8.03 -6.39
CA LEU A 1 0.67 9.25 -5.85
C LEU A 1 -0.38 8.83 -4.84
N THR A 2 -0.37 9.48 -3.67
CA THR A 2 -1.45 9.41 -2.68
C THR A 2 -1.81 10.84 -2.31
N ALA A 3 -3.09 11.21 -2.33
CA ALA A 3 -3.54 12.56 -1.95
C ALA A 3 -3.36 12.85 -0.45
N LEU A 4 -3.02 11.83 0.33
CA LEU A 4 -2.80 11.87 1.76
C LEU A 4 -1.28 11.89 2.01
N GLY A 5 -0.75 12.96 2.60
CA GLY A 5 0.68 13.15 2.86
C GLY A 5 1.08 14.63 2.87
N ASN A 6 2.34 14.94 3.23
CA ASN A 6 2.81 16.33 3.30
C ASN A 6 2.98 16.98 1.93
N ASP A 7 3.52 16.24 0.95
CA ASP A 7 3.68 16.70 -0.42
C ASP A 7 3.31 15.59 -1.43
N PRO A 8 2.01 15.44 -1.75
CA PRO A 8 1.54 14.34 -2.59
C PRO A 8 1.99 14.45 -4.07
N LEU A 9 2.48 15.64 -4.47
CA LEU A 9 2.92 15.95 -5.83
C LEU A 9 4.45 16.17 -5.93
N GLN A 10 5.22 15.71 -4.95
CA GLN A 10 6.69 15.90 -4.88
C GLN A 10 7.47 15.46 -6.13
N ILE A 11 6.97 14.46 -6.87
CA ILE A 11 7.57 13.93 -8.12
C ILE A 11 6.73 14.24 -9.36
N TRP A 12 5.75 15.13 -9.23
CA TRP A 12 4.80 15.47 -10.29
C TRP A 12 5.02 16.90 -10.75
N ASP A 13 5.25 17.08 -12.05
CA ASP A 13 5.13 18.38 -12.67
C ASP A 13 3.65 18.81 -12.72
N LYS A 14 3.40 20.10 -12.53
CA LYS A 14 2.07 20.68 -12.37
C LYS A 14 1.89 21.80 -13.38
N GLN A 15 0.98 21.60 -14.33
CA GLN A 15 0.61 22.61 -15.30
C GLN A 15 -0.87 22.97 -15.11
N ALA A 16 -1.18 24.25 -14.91
CA ALA A 16 -2.54 24.75 -14.75
C ALA A 16 -2.74 26.03 -15.54
N VAL A 17 -3.01 25.89 -16.84
CA VAL A 17 -3.37 27.02 -17.71
C VAL A 17 -4.89 27.13 -17.69
N ARG A 18 -5.42 28.26 -17.18
CA ARG A 18 -6.88 28.54 -17.07
C ARG A 18 -7.68 27.47 -16.30
N GLY A 19 -7.01 26.81 -15.37
CA GLY A 19 -7.60 25.83 -14.47
C GLY A 19 -7.02 25.93 -13.07
N SER A 20 -7.28 24.93 -12.25
CA SER A 20 -6.71 24.85 -10.91
C SER A 20 -6.36 23.43 -10.51
N ILE A 21 -5.30 23.30 -9.71
CA ILE A 21 -4.88 22.07 -9.05
C ILE A 21 -4.91 22.37 -7.56
N LYS A 22 -5.82 21.75 -6.82
CA LYS A 22 -6.03 22.04 -5.40
C LYS A 22 -6.16 20.76 -4.60
N ARG A 23 -5.75 20.82 -3.33
CA ARG A 23 -6.07 19.80 -2.35
C ARG A 23 -7.32 20.21 -1.61
N LEU A 24 -8.28 19.30 -1.47
CA LEU A 24 -9.53 19.53 -0.74
C LEU A 24 -9.99 18.25 -0.05
N GLU A 25 -10.88 18.38 0.91
CA GLU A 25 -11.56 17.26 1.55
C GLU A 25 -12.83 16.91 0.76
N ASP A 26 -12.96 15.66 0.35
CA ASP A 26 -14.11 15.18 -0.41
C ASP A 26 -15.19 14.65 0.55
N GLU A 27 -16.41 15.17 0.44
CA GLU A 27 -17.52 14.87 1.36
C GLU A 27 -17.93 13.40 1.35
N ASP A 28 -17.87 12.74 0.19
CA ASP A 28 -18.34 11.36 0.01
C ASP A 28 -17.42 10.35 0.72
N ILE A 29 -16.11 10.62 0.75
CA ILE A 29 -15.10 9.70 1.30
C ILE A 29 -14.40 10.24 2.56
N GLN A 30 -14.81 11.43 3.03
CA GLN A 30 -14.26 12.13 4.20
C GLN A 30 -12.73 12.11 4.24
N SER A 31 -12.10 12.42 3.10
CA SER A 31 -10.67 12.25 2.90
C SER A 31 -10.09 13.30 1.95
N GLU A 32 -8.81 13.60 2.11
CA GLU A 32 -8.12 14.55 1.25
C GLU A 32 -7.90 13.97 -0.16
N VAL A 33 -8.20 14.80 -1.16
CA VAL A 33 -8.08 14.49 -2.58
C VAL A 33 -7.43 15.65 -3.32
N ILE A 34 -6.90 15.36 -4.51
CA ILE A 34 -6.36 16.38 -5.42
C ILE A 34 -7.37 16.60 -6.52
N GLU A 35 -7.97 17.78 -6.54
CA GLU A 35 -8.85 18.21 -7.62
C GLU A 35 -8.05 18.90 -8.72
N LEU A 36 -8.24 18.44 -9.96
CA LEU A 36 -7.81 19.14 -11.16
C LEU A 36 -9.05 19.61 -11.89
N SER A 37 -9.14 20.90 -12.20
CA SER A 37 -10.29 21.49 -12.90
C SER A 37 -9.85 22.45 -14.00
N SER A 38 -10.52 22.40 -15.15
CA SER A 38 -10.25 23.30 -16.28
C SER A 38 -11.43 23.33 -17.26
N SER A 39 -11.63 24.47 -17.94
CA SER A 39 -12.55 24.54 -19.09
C SER A 39 -12.02 23.76 -20.29
N THR A 40 -10.69 23.70 -20.46
CA THR A 40 -10.01 22.92 -21.50
C THR A 40 -9.21 21.79 -20.86
N VAL A 41 -9.56 20.54 -21.16
CA VAL A 41 -8.99 19.35 -20.50
C VAL A 41 -7.46 19.29 -20.56
N CYS A 42 -6.87 19.59 -21.72
CA CYS A 42 -5.43 19.48 -21.96
C CYS A 42 -4.60 20.65 -21.39
N GLU A 43 -5.22 21.74 -20.96
CA GLU A 43 -4.52 22.94 -20.46
C GLU A 43 -4.12 22.82 -18.98
N THR A 44 -4.75 21.90 -18.23
CA THR A 44 -4.40 21.60 -16.84
C THR A 44 -4.13 20.11 -16.67
N PHE A 45 -2.95 19.76 -16.17
CA PHE A 45 -2.56 18.38 -15.92
C PHE A 45 -1.46 18.28 -14.85
N ILE A 46 -1.32 17.07 -14.32
CA ILE A 46 -0.12 16.66 -13.60
C ILE A 46 0.61 15.57 -14.40
N SER A 47 1.93 15.62 -14.43
CA SER A 47 2.73 14.60 -15.12
C SER A 47 3.86 14.08 -14.25
N CYS A 48 4.22 12.80 -14.40
CA CYS A 48 5.28 12.17 -13.64
C CYS A 48 6.15 11.31 -14.58
N PRO A 49 7.48 11.50 -14.60
CA PRO A 49 8.29 12.33 -13.69
C PRO A 49 8.29 13.84 -14.05
N ILE A 50 8.87 14.67 -13.18
CA ILE A 50 8.92 16.14 -13.34
C ILE A 50 9.66 16.54 -14.63
N SER A 51 10.87 15.98 -14.82
CA SER A 51 11.69 16.28 -15.99
C SER A 51 11.14 15.59 -17.22
N SER A 52 11.13 16.28 -18.37
CA SER A 52 10.74 15.70 -19.66
C SER A 52 11.71 14.61 -20.15
N GLY A 53 12.96 14.61 -19.68
CA GLY A 53 13.98 13.62 -20.03
C GLY A 53 13.99 12.37 -19.15
N ASP A 54 13.37 12.43 -17.97
CA ASP A 54 13.36 11.30 -17.03
C ASP A 54 12.25 10.31 -17.37
N VAL A 55 12.45 9.07 -16.92
CA VAL A 55 11.49 7.97 -17.03
C VAL A 55 11.24 7.31 -15.68
N LEU A 56 10.02 6.82 -15.47
CA LEU A 56 9.64 6.08 -14.26
C LEU A 56 10.29 4.70 -14.15
N ALA A 57 10.54 4.03 -15.28
CA ALA A 57 11.09 2.67 -15.36
C ALA A 57 10.34 1.63 -14.51
N ILE A 58 9.00 1.74 -14.41
CA ILE A 58 8.18 0.83 -13.59
C ILE A 58 7.78 -0.40 -14.41
N LYS A 59 8.17 -1.59 -13.95
CA LYS A 59 7.91 -2.88 -14.63
C LYS A 59 6.61 -3.57 -14.20
N LEU A 60 5.87 -2.96 -13.28
CA LEU A 60 4.61 -3.50 -12.78
C LEU A 60 3.50 -3.33 -13.84
N PRO A 61 2.77 -4.39 -14.22
CA PRO A 61 1.88 -4.39 -15.37
C PRO A 61 0.53 -3.71 -15.16
N PHE A 62 0.04 -3.57 -13.93
CA PHE A 62 -1.26 -2.95 -13.67
C PHE A 62 -1.05 -1.51 -13.20
N LEU A 63 -1.71 -0.56 -13.86
CA LEU A 63 -1.84 0.82 -13.43
C LEU A 63 -3.23 1.01 -12.81
N ILE A 64 -3.29 1.52 -11.58
CA ILE A 64 -4.54 1.71 -10.83
C ILE A 64 -4.70 3.18 -10.47
N LEU A 65 -5.87 3.74 -10.78
CA LEU A 65 -6.26 5.10 -10.43
C LEU A 65 -7.58 5.06 -9.64
N THR A 66 -7.61 5.70 -8.48
CA THR A 66 -8.86 5.99 -7.75
C THR A 66 -9.25 7.43 -8.03
N VAL A 67 -10.32 7.60 -8.80
CA VAL A 67 -10.70 8.87 -9.40
C VAL A 67 -12.21 9.11 -9.31
N ARG A 68 -12.63 10.30 -8.89
CA ARG A 68 -14.04 10.71 -8.91
C ARG A 68 -14.44 11.22 -10.29
N ASN A 69 -15.53 10.71 -10.82
CA ASN A 69 -16.16 11.24 -12.02
C ASN A 69 -16.85 12.57 -11.68
N MET A 70 -16.39 13.65 -12.29
CA MET A 70 -16.98 14.99 -12.12
C MET A 70 -18.04 15.31 -13.18
N GLU A 71 -18.51 14.30 -13.92
CA GLU A 71 -19.48 14.42 -15.02
C GLU A 71 -19.01 15.39 -16.12
N LYS A 72 -17.68 15.44 -16.31
CA LYS A 72 -16.96 16.29 -17.26
C LYS A 72 -15.95 15.46 -18.04
N TYR A 73 -15.42 16.03 -19.12
CA TYR A 73 -14.40 15.36 -19.92
C TYR A 73 -13.11 15.18 -19.12
N PHE A 74 -12.68 13.92 -19.02
CA PHE A 74 -11.50 13.45 -18.30
C PHE A 74 -10.66 12.56 -19.20
N SER A 75 -9.34 12.66 -19.05
CA SER A 75 -8.36 11.87 -19.79
C SER A 75 -7.11 11.61 -18.94
N PHE A 76 -6.43 10.50 -19.20
CA PHE A 76 -5.06 10.29 -18.76
C PHE A 76 -4.25 9.61 -19.87
N GLU A 77 -2.93 9.81 -19.83
CA GLU A 77 -1.98 9.20 -20.75
C GLU A 77 -0.94 8.39 -19.97
N ILE A 78 -0.58 7.23 -20.52
CA ILE A 78 0.52 6.40 -20.03
C ILE A 78 1.46 6.07 -21.19
N HIS A 79 2.72 6.45 -21.03
CA HIS A 79 3.79 6.13 -21.96
C HIS A 79 4.50 4.88 -21.47
N ILE A 80 4.75 3.95 -22.39
CA ILE A 80 5.42 2.69 -22.11
C ILE A 80 6.54 2.42 -23.11
N LEU A 81 7.45 1.53 -22.74
CA LEU A 81 8.38 0.87 -23.64
C LEU A 81 7.90 -0.56 -23.90
N ASP A 82 7.88 -0.95 -25.17
CA ASP A 82 7.57 -2.32 -25.58
C ASP A 82 8.82 -3.14 -25.92
N SER A 83 8.64 -4.46 -26.10
CA SER A 83 9.73 -5.39 -26.42
C SER A 83 10.34 -5.21 -27.82
N ALA A 84 9.74 -4.37 -28.68
CA ALA A 84 10.32 -3.97 -29.95
C ALA A 84 11.19 -2.70 -29.82
N GLY A 85 11.37 -2.19 -28.59
CA GLY A 85 12.11 -0.96 -28.31
C GLY A 85 11.34 0.29 -28.71
N VAL A 86 10.04 0.20 -28.96
CA VAL A 86 9.22 1.34 -29.38
C VAL A 86 8.49 1.94 -28.18
N GLN A 87 8.56 3.26 -28.06
CA GLN A 87 7.75 4.00 -27.11
C GLN A 87 6.31 4.09 -27.61
N ARG A 88 5.36 3.58 -26.83
CA ARG A 88 3.94 3.64 -27.13
C ARG A 88 3.22 4.52 -26.11
N ARG A 89 2.14 5.15 -26.55
CA ARG A 89 1.27 5.97 -25.70
C ARG A 89 -0.13 5.39 -25.67
N PHE A 90 -0.67 5.15 -24.48
CA PHE A 90 -2.09 4.88 -24.32
C PHE A 90 -2.80 6.14 -23.82
N CYS A 91 -3.73 6.66 -24.62
CA CYS A 91 -4.58 7.80 -24.27
C CYS A 91 -5.95 7.27 -23.86
N VAL A 92 -6.29 7.33 -22.57
CA VAL A 92 -7.51 6.76 -22.00
C VAL A 92 -8.45 7.89 -21.58
N ASN A 93 -9.67 7.94 -22.11
CA ASN A 93 -10.56 9.08 -21.90
C ASN A 93 -12.06 8.74 -21.98
N ASN A 94 -12.90 9.59 -21.39
CA ASN A 94 -14.34 9.36 -21.27
C ASN A 94 -15.23 10.00 -22.35
N PHE A 95 -14.63 10.63 -23.37
CA PHE A 95 -15.36 11.33 -24.43
C PHE A 95 -15.24 10.66 -25.80
N GLN A 96 -14.51 9.56 -25.90
CA GLN A 96 -14.44 8.75 -27.11
C GLN A 96 -15.19 7.44 -26.96
N SER A 97 -15.73 6.96 -28.07
CA SER A 97 -16.58 5.77 -28.13
C SER A 97 -15.87 4.52 -28.67
N CYS A 98 -14.76 4.68 -29.39
CA CYS A 98 -14.08 3.59 -30.08
C CYS A 98 -12.57 3.60 -29.80
N CYS A 99 -12.00 2.41 -29.65
CA CYS A 99 -10.55 2.23 -29.63
C CYS A 99 -9.95 2.59 -31.00
N ARG A 100 -8.82 3.30 -31.01
CA ARG A 100 -8.06 3.63 -32.23
C ARG A 100 -6.60 3.31 -32.01
N ILE A 101 -6.03 2.44 -32.85
CA ILE A 101 -4.64 2.02 -32.76
C ILE A 101 -3.88 2.61 -33.95
N LYS A 102 -2.90 3.46 -33.66
CA LYS A 102 -1.85 3.93 -34.57
C LYS A 102 -0.52 3.30 -34.13
N PRO A 103 0.55 3.37 -34.93
CA PRO A 103 1.82 2.75 -34.56
C PRO A 103 2.28 3.16 -33.15
N ASP A 104 2.37 4.44 -32.86
CA ASP A 104 2.91 4.98 -31.60
C ASP A 104 1.85 5.30 -30.54
N ILE A 105 0.58 5.43 -30.92
CA ILE A 105 -0.50 5.87 -30.04
C ILE A 105 -1.72 4.94 -30.15
N CYS A 106 -2.18 4.46 -29.01
CA CYS A 106 -3.43 3.73 -28.85
C CYS A 106 -4.38 4.54 -27.99
N THR A 107 -5.55 4.79 -28.51
CA THR A 107 -6.59 5.55 -27.84
C THR A 107 -7.67 4.61 -27.34
N VAL A 108 -7.99 4.67 -26.05
CA VAL A 108 -8.88 3.72 -25.36
C VAL A 108 -10.06 4.46 -24.73
N PRO A 109 -11.32 4.08 -25.05
CA PRO A 109 -12.48 4.67 -24.40
C PRO A 109 -12.59 4.20 -22.94
N LEU A 110 -12.96 5.12 -22.05
CA LEU A 110 -13.17 4.90 -20.63
C LEU A 110 -14.63 5.21 -20.29
N ARG A 111 -15.37 4.23 -19.81
CA ARG A 111 -16.65 4.49 -19.16
C ARG A 111 -16.41 4.68 -17.67
N MET A 112 -17.11 5.63 -17.06
CA MET A 112 -17.07 5.90 -15.62
C MET A 112 -18.50 5.98 -15.12
N GLU A 113 -18.76 5.42 -13.94
CA GLU A 113 -19.99 5.62 -13.20
C GLU A 113 -19.97 6.98 -12.49
N SER A 114 -21.12 7.44 -11.99
CA SER A 114 -21.15 8.65 -11.15
C SER A 114 -20.43 8.37 -9.82
N GLY A 115 -19.78 9.38 -9.25
CA GLY A 115 -19.02 9.24 -8.01
C GLY A 115 -17.62 8.63 -8.18
N TRP A 116 -17.18 7.88 -7.17
CA TRP A 116 -15.82 7.34 -7.09
C TRP A 116 -15.65 6.07 -7.94
N ASN A 117 -14.61 6.05 -8.76
CA ASN A 117 -14.28 4.94 -9.66
C ASN A 117 -12.86 4.46 -9.37
N THR A 118 -12.65 3.14 -9.39
CA THR A 118 -11.32 2.53 -9.44
C THR A 118 -11.04 2.02 -10.84
N VAL A 119 -10.17 2.73 -11.55
CA VAL A 119 -9.71 2.40 -12.89
C VAL A 119 -8.51 1.47 -12.81
N GLN A 120 -8.62 0.27 -13.41
CA GLN A 120 -7.53 -0.68 -13.53
C GLN A 120 -7.14 -0.87 -15.00
N PHE A 121 -5.88 -0.59 -15.33
CA PHE A 121 -5.35 -0.64 -16.68
C PHE A 121 -4.18 -1.64 -16.77
N ASN A 122 -4.40 -2.76 -17.46
CA ASN A 122 -3.40 -3.82 -17.63
C ASN A 122 -2.48 -3.50 -18.82
N LEU A 123 -1.36 -2.83 -18.55
CA LEU A 123 -0.40 -2.40 -19.56
C LEU A 123 0.12 -3.59 -20.39
N MET A 124 0.30 -4.76 -19.78
CA MET A 124 0.76 -5.95 -20.48
C MET A 124 -0.26 -6.45 -21.50
N ASP A 125 -1.52 -6.63 -21.10
CA ASP A 125 -2.59 -7.10 -21.99
C ASP A 125 -2.91 -6.07 -23.10
N PHE A 126 -2.96 -4.78 -22.76
CA PHE A 126 -3.19 -3.71 -23.72
C PHE A 126 -2.07 -3.61 -24.76
N THR A 127 -0.81 -3.72 -24.35
CA THR A 127 0.34 -3.74 -25.28
C THR A 127 0.27 -4.94 -26.20
N LYS A 128 -0.03 -6.12 -25.64
CA LYS A 128 -0.12 -7.35 -26.42
C LYS A 128 -1.23 -7.31 -27.45
N ARG A 129 -2.41 -6.80 -27.09
CA ARG A 129 -3.57 -6.71 -28.00
C ARG A 129 -3.42 -5.62 -29.05
N ALA A 130 -2.87 -4.46 -28.68
CA ALA A 130 -2.75 -3.34 -29.61
C ALA A 130 -1.59 -3.53 -30.61
N TYR A 131 -0.47 -4.10 -30.17
CA TYR A 131 0.78 -4.10 -30.94
C TYR A 131 1.42 -5.47 -31.14
N GLY A 132 0.93 -6.52 -30.48
CA GLY A 132 1.53 -7.86 -30.52
C GLY A 132 2.84 -8.00 -29.73
N THR A 133 3.37 -6.92 -29.19
CA THR A 133 4.61 -6.84 -28.40
C THR A 133 4.35 -7.04 -26.90
N ASN A 134 5.41 -7.22 -26.12
CA ASN A 134 5.31 -7.36 -24.67
C ASN A 134 5.62 -6.02 -23.99
N PHE A 135 4.91 -5.72 -22.90
CA PHE A 135 5.22 -4.58 -22.04
C PHE A 135 6.57 -4.79 -21.34
N ILE A 136 7.44 -3.78 -21.35
CA ILE A 136 8.72 -3.79 -20.64
C ILE A 136 8.64 -2.90 -19.40
N GLU A 137 8.25 -1.64 -19.57
CA GLU A 137 8.15 -0.67 -18.48
C GLU A 137 7.23 0.50 -18.81
N ALA A 138 6.67 1.10 -17.77
CA ALA A 138 5.99 2.38 -17.82
C ALA A 138 7.02 3.50 -17.62
N GLN A 139 6.98 4.50 -18.49
CA GLN A 139 7.96 5.58 -18.56
C GLN A 139 7.39 6.91 -18.06
N ARG A 140 6.12 7.21 -18.33
CA ARG A 140 5.49 8.48 -17.93
C ARG A 140 3.99 8.35 -17.79
N ILE A 141 3.42 9.01 -16.79
CA ILE A 141 1.97 9.16 -16.64
C ILE A 141 1.60 10.64 -16.67
N ILE A 142 0.50 10.97 -17.33
CA ILE A 142 -0.07 12.32 -17.40
C ILE A 142 -1.55 12.19 -17.05
N ILE A 143 -2.05 13.00 -16.11
CA ILE A 143 -3.46 13.01 -15.74
C ILE A 143 -4.00 14.42 -15.96
N TYR A 144 -5.03 14.52 -16.78
CA TYR A 144 -5.62 15.80 -17.20
C TYR A 144 -6.74 16.26 -16.26
N ALA A 145 -7.24 17.46 -16.52
CA ALA A 145 -8.26 18.12 -15.73
C ALA A 145 -9.59 17.38 -15.63
N ASN A 146 -10.45 17.92 -14.75
CA ASN A 146 -11.81 17.52 -14.46
C ASN A 146 -11.93 16.16 -13.78
N CYS A 147 -11.09 15.96 -12.77
CA CYS A 147 -11.16 14.82 -11.88
C CYS A 147 -10.77 15.18 -10.45
N ARG A 148 -11.22 14.36 -9.50
CA ARG A 148 -10.62 14.31 -8.15
C ARG A 148 -9.85 13.02 -8.03
N LEU A 149 -8.56 13.12 -7.73
CA LEU A 149 -7.65 12.01 -7.60
C LEU A 149 -7.39 11.72 -6.13
N ARG A 150 -7.56 10.45 -5.75
CA ARG A 150 -7.19 9.98 -4.42
C ARG A 150 -5.84 9.25 -4.47
N ARG A 151 -5.69 8.32 -5.43
CA ARG A 151 -4.52 7.44 -5.52
C ARG A 151 -4.18 7.09 -6.96
N VAL A 152 -2.89 6.94 -7.22
CA VAL A 152 -2.33 6.40 -8.46
C VAL A 152 -1.14 5.52 -8.10
N PHE A 153 -1.17 4.25 -8.47
CA PHE A 153 -0.10 3.31 -8.16
C PHE A 153 -0.03 2.21 -9.21
N PHE A 154 1.08 1.47 -9.20
CA PHE A 154 1.26 0.29 -10.04
C PHE A 154 1.26 -0.98 -9.19
N SER A 155 0.85 -2.09 -9.77
CA SER A 155 0.81 -3.39 -9.10
C SER A 155 1.11 -4.55 -10.03
N ASP A 156 1.47 -5.69 -9.45
CA ASP A 156 1.78 -6.95 -10.13
C ASP A 156 0.53 -7.71 -10.59
N LYS A 157 -0.59 -7.53 -9.88
CA LYS A 157 -1.90 -8.13 -10.16
C LYS A 157 -3.04 -7.15 -9.91
N PRO A 158 -4.25 -7.37 -10.45
CA PRO A 158 -5.40 -6.54 -10.15
C PRO A 158 -5.89 -6.91 -8.75
N TYR A 159 -5.62 -6.03 -7.79
CA TYR A 159 -6.13 -6.20 -6.43
C TYR A 159 -7.57 -5.72 -6.36
N ARG A 160 -8.42 -6.43 -5.60
CA ARG A 160 -9.71 -5.91 -5.16
C ARG A 160 -9.53 -4.79 -4.14
N GLU A 161 -10.48 -3.89 -3.94
CA GLU A 161 -10.27 -2.79 -2.97
C GLU A 161 -10.03 -3.30 -1.54
N ASP A 162 -10.65 -4.43 -1.19
CA ASP A 162 -10.41 -5.20 0.04
C ASP A 162 -9.03 -5.88 0.09
N GLU A 163 -8.44 -6.17 -1.07
CA GLU A 163 -7.10 -6.76 -1.20
C GLU A 163 -6.00 -5.71 -1.38
N ILE A 164 -6.34 -4.49 -1.83
CA ILE A 164 -5.43 -3.35 -1.83
C ILE A 164 -5.23 -3.00 -0.37
N PRO A 165 -4.03 -3.20 0.20
CA PRO A 165 -3.79 -2.81 1.58
C PRO A 165 -4.24 -1.37 1.76
N THR A 166 -5.14 -1.11 2.71
CA THR A 166 -5.48 0.26 3.13
C THR A 166 -4.20 1.06 3.47
N VAL A 167 -3.13 0.32 3.77
CA VAL A 167 -1.70 0.60 3.98
C VAL A 167 -0.94 1.29 2.82
N LEU A 168 -1.56 2.23 2.11
CA LEU A 168 -0.81 3.47 1.82
C LEU A 168 -1.03 4.51 2.92
N LEU A 169 -2.01 4.27 3.81
CA LEU A 169 -2.12 4.91 5.12
C LEU A 169 -2.67 3.92 6.15
N SER A 170 -2.07 3.91 7.34
CA SER A 170 -2.44 3.12 8.52
C SER A 170 -1.93 1.67 8.56
N ASN A 171 -0.80 1.50 9.25
CA ASN A 171 -0.49 0.46 10.23
C ASN A 171 -1.28 -0.87 10.15
N LYS A 172 -1.22 -1.64 9.06
CA LYS A 172 -1.92 -2.94 8.96
C LYS A 172 -1.19 -3.99 8.13
N THR A 173 0.03 -4.38 8.53
CA THR A 173 0.76 -5.47 7.85
C THR A 173 1.30 -6.47 8.86
N ALA A 174 0.87 -7.73 8.76
CA ALA A 174 1.41 -8.85 9.53
C ALA A 174 1.57 -10.07 8.62
N VAL A 175 2.75 -10.70 8.65
CA VAL A 175 3.11 -11.92 7.92
C VAL A 175 2.84 -13.11 8.82
N ASP A 176 2.19 -14.14 8.30
CA ASP A 176 1.88 -15.37 9.03
C ASP A 176 2.33 -16.62 8.24
N ILE A 177 2.57 -17.72 8.94
CA ILE A 177 2.79 -19.05 8.32
C ILE A 177 1.56 -19.90 8.62
N MET A 178 0.86 -20.36 7.58
CA MET A 178 -0.03 -21.51 7.72
C MET A 178 0.79 -22.80 7.54
N PRO A 179 0.64 -23.81 8.42
CA PRO A 179 1.20 -25.13 8.16
C PRO A 179 0.51 -25.73 6.92
N SER A 180 1.30 -26.08 5.90
CA SER A 180 0.81 -26.91 4.78
C SER A 180 1.07 -28.38 5.14
N LEU A 181 0.13 -29.27 4.80
CA LEU A 181 0.17 -30.70 5.12
C LEU A 181 1.39 -31.47 4.53
N ASN A 182 2.33 -30.82 3.84
CA ASN A 182 3.39 -31.46 3.07
C ASN A 182 4.79 -30.80 3.21
N TYR A 183 5.22 -30.39 4.41
CA TYR A 183 6.62 -30.01 4.72
C TYR A 183 7.28 -28.96 3.80
N ASN A 184 6.48 -28.17 3.07
CA ASN A 184 6.93 -26.99 2.34
C ASN A 184 6.37 -25.76 3.06
N PHE A 185 7.23 -25.05 3.78
CA PHE A 185 6.88 -23.81 4.47
C PHE A 185 6.53 -22.74 3.42
N LYS A 186 5.29 -22.27 3.43
CA LYS A 186 4.86 -21.16 2.59
C LYS A 186 4.57 -19.95 3.48
N LEU A 187 5.44 -18.95 3.42
CA LEU A 187 5.20 -17.65 4.04
C LEU A 187 4.01 -17.00 3.34
N ASN A 188 3.01 -16.59 4.11
CA ASN A 188 1.87 -15.84 3.60
C ASN A 188 1.90 -14.43 4.17
N ILE A 189 1.82 -13.45 3.28
CA ILE A 189 1.61 -12.07 3.68
C ILE A 189 0.10 -11.86 3.74
N ALA A 190 -0.41 -11.52 4.92
CA ALA A 190 -1.82 -11.30 5.14
C ALA A 190 -2.07 -9.87 5.65
N LEU A 191 -3.26 -9.35 5.35
CA LEU A 191 -3.71 -8.11 5.93
C LEU A 191 -4.53 -8.43 7.17
N MET A 192 -4.20 -7.76 8.26
CA MET A 192 -4.84 -7.94 9.56
C MET A 192 -5.08 -6.57 10.18
N ASN A 193 -6.13 -6.44 10.98
CA ASN A 193 -6.43 -5.20 11.67
C ASN A 193 -5.44 -4.97 12.83
N TRP A 194 -4.78 -3.82 12.88
CA TRP A 194 -3.95 -3.52 14.05
C TRP A 194 -4.81 -3.19 15.26
N GLY A 195 -4.74 -4.06 16.26
CA GLY A 195 -5.46 -3.95 17.50
C GLY A 195 -6.69 -4.82 17.55
N TYR A 196 -6.76 -5.66 18.58
CA TYR A 196 -7.93 -6.48 18.89
C TYR A 196 -8.87 -5.72 19.83
N PHE A 197 -10.16 -5.65 19.48
CA PHE A 197 -11.16 -5.00 20.33
C PHE A 197 -11.59 -5.95 21.45
N CYS A 198 -11.10 -5.71 22.66
CA CYS A 198 -11.49 -6.48 23.84
C CYS A 198 -12.85 -5.98 24.31
N THR A 199 -13.80 -6.90 24.54
CA THR A 199 -15.16 -6.58 25.01
C THR A 199 -15.42 -6.97 26.46
N SER A 200 -14.52 -7.73 27.08
CA SER A 200 -14.60 -8.20 28.47
C SER A 200 -13.20 -8.23 29.10
N PRO A 201 -13.01 -7.76 30.35
CA PRO A 201 -14.01 -7.23 31.29
C PRO A 201 -14.44 -5.78 31.02
N SER A 202 -13.71 -5.05 30.17
CA SER A 202 -14.03 -3.70 29.72
C SER A 202 -13.76 -3.55 28.22
N LYS A 203 -14.41 -2.57 27.57
CA LYS A 203 -14.19 -2.28 26.15
C LYS A 203 -12.91 -1.48 25.96
N TYR A 204 -11.90 -2.05 25.30
CA TYR A 204 -10.67 -1.33 24.93
C TYR A 204 -10.01 -1.95 23.70
N LEU A 205 -9.22 -1.14 22.98
CA LEU A 205 -8.44 -1.60 21.82
C LEU A 205 -7.04 -2.06 22.28
N MET A 206 -6.76 -3.34 22.15
CA MET A 206 -5.46 -3.94 22.47
C MET A 206 -4.55 -3.89 21.24
N ILE A 207 -3.79 -2.80 21.08
CA ILE A 207 -2.82 -2.65 19.97
C ILE A 207 -1.44 -3.28 20.26
N ASN A 208 -1.10 -3.41 21.55
CA ASN A 208 0.17 -3.93 22.03
C ASN A 208 -0.06 -4.89 23.21
N ALA A 209 0.75 -5.94 23.33
CA ALA A 209 0.78 -6.85 24.48
C ALA A 209 2.20 -6.90 25.06
N ARG A 210 2.35 -6.85 26.39
CA ARG A 210 3.68 -7.04 27.01
C ARG A 210 4.05 -8.52 27.01
N SER A 211 5.30 -8.84 26.72
CA SER A 211 5.81 -10.22 26.67
C SER A 211 5.60 -10.98 27.98
N ASP A 212 5.75 -10.31 29.13
CA ASP A 212 5.54 -10.83 30.49
C ASP A 212 4.10 -11.27 30.81
N ASN A 213 3.13 -10.81 30.00
CA ASN A 213 1.70 -11.04 30.19
C ASN A 213 1.08 -11.84 29.04
N LEU A 214 1.86 -12.29 28.05
CA LEU A 214 1.36 -13.05 26.91
C LEU A 214 0.59 -14.32 27.33
N PHE A 215 1.08 -15.03 28.35
CA PHE A 215 0.45 -16.25 28.88
C PHE A 215 -0.50 -15.99 30.06
N LYS A 216 -0.80 -14.72 30.36
CA LYS A 216 -1.73 -14.34 31.44
C LYS A 216 -3.00 -13.69 30.92
N VAL A 217 -2.89 -12.99 29.79
CA VAL A 217 -4.04 -12.39 29.12
C VAL A 217 -4.71 -13.46 28.27
N LYS A 218 -5.92 -13.89 28.68
CA LYS A 218 -6.67 -14.99 28.06
C LYS A 218 -6.61 -15.02 26.52
N LYS A 219 -6.88 -13.90 25.86
CA LYS A 219 -6.86 -13.82 24.38
C LYS A 219 -5.46 -13.94 23.77
N CYS A 220 -4.43 -13.42 24.45
CA CYS A 220 -3.04 -13.58 24.03
C CYS A 220 -2.57 -15.02 24.25
N GLU A 221 -2.96 -15.63 25.36
CA GLU A 221 -2.64 -17.00 25.71
C GLU A 221 -3.29 -17.97 24.69
N GLU A 222 -4.58 -17.80 24.42
CA GLU A 222 -5.31 -18.53 23.38
C GLU A 222 -4.58 -18.46 22.02
N ALA A 223 -4.19 -17.25 21.59
CA ALA A 223 -3.47 -17.05 20.34
C ALA A 223 -2.11 -17.77 20.33
N MET A 224 -1.33 -17.64 21.41
CA MET A 224 -0.05 -18.32 21.55
C MET A 224 -0.22 -19.85 21.55
N MET A 225 -1.21 -20.40 22.22
CA MET A 225 -1.47 -21.84 22.26
C MET A 225 -1.97 -22.39 20.92
N MET A 226 -2.69 -21.57 20.15
CA MET A 226 -3.13 -21.90 18.79
C MET A 226 -2.07 -21.61 17.72
N ASN A 227 -0.83 -21.30 18.11
CA ASN A 227 0.26 -20.96 17.20
C ASN A 227 -0.04 -19.78 16.26
N ARG A 228 -0.88 -18.85 16.70
CA ARG A 228 -1.26 -17.66 15.93
C ARG A 228 -0.21 -16.56 16.08
N ARG A 229 1.01 -16.85 15.64
CA ARG A 229 2.18 -15.96 15.71
C ARG A 229 2.45 -15.35 14.35
N CYS A 230 2.68 -14.05 14.30
CA CYS A 230 2.93 -13.31 13.07
C CYS A 230 4.11 -12.35 13.22
N VAL A 231 4.60 -11.83 12.09
CA VAL A 231 5.66 -10.82 12.01
C VAL A 231 5.14 -9.57 11.32
N ILE A 232 5.18 -8.45 12.02
CA ILE A 232 4.77 -7.15 11.49
C ILE A 232 5.97 -6.53 10.79
N LEU A 233 5.78 -6.12 9.53
CA LEU A 233 6.80 -5.46 8.73
C LEU A 233 6.67 -3.94 8.84
N ALA A 234 7.77 -3.26 9.10
CA ALA A 234 7.82 -1.80 9.09
C ALA A 234 9.22 -1.27 8.74
N ASP A 235 9.31 -0.04 8.24
CA ASP A 235 10.59 0.67 8.07
C ASP A 235 11.20 1.09 9.43
N GLY A 236 10.37 1.13 10.46
CA GLY A 236 10.65 1.61 11.80
C GLY A 236 9.35 2.00 12.49
N TYR A 237 9.44 2.51 13.71
CA TYR A 237 8.27 2.98 14.47
C TYR A 237 8.51 4.37 15.04
N TYR A 238 7.42 5.10 15.23
CA TYR A 238 7.47 6.41 15.89
C TYR A 238 7.18 6.25 17.37
N GLU A 239 7.91 6.99 18.20
CA GLU A 239 7.64 7.09 19.62
C GLU A 239 7.82 8.53 20.11
N THR A 240 7.05 8.93 21.11
CA THR A 240 7.15 10.26 21.72
C THR A 240 7.93 10.17 23.02
N CYS A 241 9.00 10.97 23.14
CA CYS A 241 9.79 11.02 24.35
C CYS A 241 8.93 11.54 25.52
N GLN A 242 8.78 10.74 26.57
CA GLN A 242 7.91 11.08 27.71
C GLN A 242 8.36 12.35 28.45
N LYS A 243 9.67 12.68 28.41
CA LYS A 243 10.25 13.84 29.11
C LYS A 243 10.16 15.13 28.29
N THR A 244 10.42 15.06 26.99
CA THR A 244 10.55 16.25 26.13
C THR A 244 9.33 16.47 25.23
N ASN A 245 8.42 15.48 25.16
CA ASN A 245 7.29 15.42 24.25
C ASN A 245 7.68 15.52 22.76
N LYS A 246 8.97 15.30 22.45
CA LYS A 246 9.49 15.28 21.09
C LYS A 246 9.32 13.91 20.45
N LYS A 247 8.96 13.90 19.18
CA LYS A 247 8.78 12.66 18.42
C LYS A 247 10.11 12.17 17.89
N HIS A 248 10.28 10.86 17.91
CA HIS A 248 11.46 10.17 17.42
C HIS A 248 11.02 9.06 16.48
N PHE A 249 11.76 8.88 15.40
CA PHE A 249 11.67 7.72 14.53
C PHE A 249 12.77 6.74 14.93
N ILE A 250 12.37 5.50 15.22
CA ILE A 250 13.25 4.44 15.70
C ILE A 250 13.30 3.34 14.65
N PHE A 251 14.49 2.99 14.19
CA PHE A 251 14.69 2.06 13.09
C PHE A 251 15.94 1.18 13.29
N LEU A 252 16.03 0.10 12.51
CA LEU A 252 17.23 -0.75 12.47
C LEU A 252 18.20 -0.21 11.41
N PRO A 253 19.49 -0.01 11.74
CA PRO A 253 20.48 0.38 10.76
C PRO A 253 20.68 -0.73 9.72
N ALA A 254 20.79 -0.37 8.45
CA ALA A 254 21.10 -1.34 7.41
C ALA A 254 22.55 -1.84 7.51
N SER A 255 22.77 -3.15 7.41
CA SER A 255 24.12 -3.70 7.24
C SER A 255 24.66 -3.38 5.83
N PRO A 256 25.98 -3.29 5.63
CA PRO A 256 26.57 -3.07 4.30
C PRO A 256 26.20 -4.14 3.26
N GLU A 257 25.76 -5.31 3.71
CA GLU A 257 25.39 -6.47 2.90
C GLU A 257 23.93 -6.40 2.41
N TYR A 258 23.03 -5.73 3.13
CA TYR A 258 21.65 -5.42 2.72
C TYR A 258 21.55 -4.03 2.08
N ARG A 259 22.50 -3.70 1.20
CA ARG A 259 22.45 -2.52 0.33
C ARG A 259 21.42 -2.71 -0.77
N LEU A 260 20.19 -2.27 -0.55
CA LEU A 260 19.45 -1.67 -1.66
C LEU A 260 20.26 -0.43 -2.08
N LYS A 261 20.96 -0.50 -3.22
CA LYS A 261 21.57 0.67 -3.86
C LYS A 261 20.45 1.62 -4.31
N VAL A 262 19.84 2.34 -3.37
CA VAL A 262 19.07 3.53 -3.68
C VAL A 262 20.10 4.62 -3.94
N LEU A 263 20.41 4.84 -5.22
CA LEU A 263 21.28 5.93 -5.66
C LEU A 263 20.64 7.26 -5.22
N GLY A 264 21.28 7.97 -4.29
CA GLY A 264 20.95 9.37 -3.98
C GLY A 264 20.45 9.70 -2.57
N GLU A 265 20.27 8.72 -1.67
CA GLU A 265 19.95 9.01 -0.26
C GLU A 265 21.21 9.11 0.61
N ASP A 266 21.19 10.04 1.58
CA ASP A 266 22.24 10.19 2.60
C ASP A 266 22.36 8.91 3.43
N GLU A 267 23.59 8.40 3.61
CA GLU A 267 23.89 7.11 4.25
C GLU A 267 23.22 6.96 5.63
N ARG A 268 22.91 8.07 6.30
CA ARG A 268 22.21 8.13 7.59
C ARG A 268 20.76 7.63 7.54
N TYR A 269 20.14 7.51 6.37
CA TYR A 269 18.76 7.05 6.20
C TYR A 269 18.65 5.59 5.75
N ASN A 270 19.77 4.91 5.51
CA ASN A 270 19.76 3.52 5.11
C ASN A 270 19.31 2.63 6.27
N ARG A 271 18.22 1.89 6.05
CA ARG A 271 17.51 1.15 7.11
C ARG A 271 17.19 -0.27 6.68
N LYS A 272 17.30 -1.20 7.62
CA LYS A 272 16.87 -2.59 7.46
C LYS A 272 15.37 -2.66 7.73
N LEU A 273 14.65 -3.45 6.93
CA LEU A 273 13.24 -3.76 7.20
C LEU A 273 13.12 -4.37 8.60
N MET A 274 12.27 -3.78 9.44
CA MET A 274 12.05 -4.20 10.81
C MET A 274 11.00 -5.30 10.86
N HIS A 275 11.33 -6.40 11.54
CA HIS A 275 10.45 -7.52 11.81
C HIS A 275 9.99 -7.46 13.27
N MET A 276 8.80 -6.94 13.54
CA MET A 276 8.27 -6.92 14.90
C MET A 276 7.47 -8.19 15.18
N ALA A 277 7.73 -8.86 16.30
CA ALA A 277 6.97 -10.03 16.72
C ALA A 277 5.55 -9.64 17.12
N GLY A 278 4.57 -10.39 16.64
CA GLY A 278 3.17 -10.22 16.97
C GLY A 278 2.41 -11.53 17.13
N ILE A 279 1.20 -11.40 17.62
CA ILE A 279 0.19 -12.45 17.61
C ILE A 279 -1.03 -11.97 16.84
N PHE A 280 -1.80 -12.89 16.28
CA PHE A 280 -3.07 -12.57 15.67
C PHE A 280 -4.24 -13.28 16.34
N ILE A 281 -5.36 -12.59 16.37
CA ILE A 281 -6.57 -12.96 17.08
C ILE A 281 -7.72 -12.85 16.08
N GLU A 282 -8.54 -13.88 16.04
CA GLU A 282 -9.75 -13.90 15.21
C GLU A 282 -10.81 -12.99 15.84
N ASN A 283 -11.39 -12.12 15.02
CA ASN A 283 -12.43 -11.21 15.48
C ASN A 283 -13.75 -11.95 15.63
N ASN A 284 -14.57 -11.54 16.59
CA ASN A 284 -15.92 -12.08 16.71
C ASN A 284 -16.81 -11.50 15.60
N GLU A 285 -17.70 -12.31 15.01
CA GLU A 285 -18.67 -11.88 13.99
C GLU A 285 -19.54 -10.69 14.43
N LYS A 286 -19.76 -10.52 15.74
CA LYS A 286 -20.57 -9.43 16.31
C LYS A 286 -19.86 -8.06 16.37
N ASP A 287 -18.55 -8.00 16.16
CA ASP A 287 -17.75 -6.76 16.29
C ASP A 287 -17.60 -5.99 14.96
N ASP A 288 -18.42 -6.31 13.96
CA ASP A 288 -18.55 -5.54 12.71
C ASP A 288 -17.24 -5.47 11.88
N LYS A 289 -16.28 -6.33 12.23
CA LYS A 289 -14.94 -6.50 11.66
C LYS A 289 -14.66 -7.99 11.45
N GLU A 290 -15.08 -8.54 10.31
CA GLU A 290 -14.68 -9.88 9.91
C GLU A 290 -13.14 -9.98 9.74
N GLY A 291 -12.58 -11.18 9.93
CA GLY A 291 -11.16 -11.47 9.74
C GLY A 291 -10.32 -11.45 11.02
N PHE A 292 -9.02 -11.17 10.87
CA PHE A 292 -8.05 -11.23 11.95
C PHE A 292 -7.57 -9.85 12.37
N SER A 293 -7.28 -9.70 13.66
CA SER A 293 -6.56 -8.56 14.22
C SER A 293 -5.22 -8.99 14.77
N PHE A 294 -4.16 -8.22 14.53
CA PHE A 294 -2.86 -8.47 15.14
C PHE A 294 -2.57 -7.51 16.29
N VAL A 295 -1.73 -7.98 17.21
CA VAL A 295 -1.24 -7.24 18.36
C VAL A 295 0.28 -7.32 18.35
N ILE A 296 0.94 -6.17 18.45
CA ILE A 296 2.41 -6.11 18.50
C ILE A 296 2.87 -6.49 19.91
N ILE A 297 3.85 -7.38 19.99
CA ILE A 297 4.46 -7.73 21.28
C ILE A 297 5.46 -6.66 21.65
N THR A 298 5.44 -6.25 22.92
CA THR A 298 6.35 -5.26 23.49
C THR A 298 7.18 -5.87 24.60
N VAL A 299 8.42 -5.41 24.69
CA VAL A 299 9.41 -5.75 25.72
C VAL A 299 9.87 -4.47 26.42
N ASP A 300 10.67 -4.61 27.48
CA ASP A 300 11.34 -3.46 28.07
C ASP A 300 12.30 -2.82 27.04
N ALA A 301 12.48 -1.51 27.13
CA ALA A 301 13.31 -0.78 26.17
C ALA A 301 14.80 -1.12 26.30
N SER A 302 15.48 -1.16 25.16
CA SER A 302 16.95 -1.21 25.05
C SER A 302 17.61 0.08 25.54
N GLU A 303 18.94 0.11 25.68
CA GLU A 303 19.64 1.29 26.19
C GLU A 303 19.41 2.50 25.28
N SER A 304 19.46 2.30 23.96
CA SER A 304 19.24 3.39 22.99
C SER A 304 17.82 3.98 23.04
N VAL A 305 16.80 3.17 23.35
CA VAL A 305 15.39 3.58 23.37
C VAL A 305 14.92 4.04 24.75
N SER A 306 15.56 3.58 25.83
CA SER A 306 15.17 3.84 27.23
C SER A 306 15.04 5.33 27.59
N LYS A 307 15.80 6.19 26.91
CA LYS A 307 15.74 7.66 27.08
C LYS A 307 14.46 8.27 26.51
N ILE A 308 13.83 7.59 25.55
CA ILE A 308 12.59 8.01 24.88
C ILE A 308 11.39 7.41 25.59
N HIS A 309 11.38 6.09 25.77
CA HIS A 309 10.26 5.35 26.33
C HIS A 309 10.74 4.09 27.06
N SER A 310 9.99 3.63 28.07
CA SER A 310 10.35 2.45 28.89
C SER A 310 10.07 1.11 28.22
N ARG A 311 9.41 1.12 27.06
CA ARG A 311 9.04 -0.07 26.27
C ARG A 311 9.39 0.12 24.81
N MET A 312 9.64 -1.00 24.14
CA MET A 312 9.81 -1.07 22.69
C MET A 312 9.09 -2.31 22.12
N PRO A 313 8.82 -2.35 20.81
CA PRO A 313 8.40 -3.58 20.15
C PRO A 313 9.46 -4.68 20.31
N ALA A 314 9.02 -5.93 20.42
CA ALA A 314 9.93 -7.07 20.32
C ALA A 314 10.35 -7.23 18.85
N ILE A 315 11.62 -7.02 18.55
CA ILE A 315 12.15 -7.05 17.18
C ILE A 315 12.90 -8.37 16.96
N LEU A 316 12.61 -9.04 15.85
CA LEU A 316 13.31 -10.24 15.39
C LEU A 316 14.45 -9.80 14.46
N GLU A 317 15.68 -9.86 14.97
CA GLU A 317 16.85 -9.25 14.32
C GLU A 317 17.28 -9.98 13.05
N THR A 318 17.16 -11.31 13.05
CA THR A 318 17.64 -12.18 11.98
C THR A 318 16.51 -12.91 11.27
N ASP A 319 16.74 -13.29 10.02
CA ASP A 319 15.79 -14.10 9.24
C ASP A 319 15.59 -15.48 9.92
N GLU A 320 16.61 -15.97 10.62
CA GLU A 320 16.52 -17.17 11.45
C GLU A 320 15.55 -16.97 12.63
N ASP A 321 15.61 -15.85 13.34
CA ASP A 321 14.67 -15.54 14.42
C ASP A 321 13.23 -15.41 13.91
N VAL A 322 13.04 -14.86 12.71
CA VAL A 322 11.75 -14.82 12.01
C VAL A 322 11.23 -16.24 11.76
N LEU A 323 12.06 -17.13 11.21
CA LEU A 323 11.68 -18.51 10.95
C LEU A 323 11.36 -19.27 12.25
N LYS A 324 12.18 -19.10 13.28
CA LYS A 324 11.94 -19.70 14.61
C LYS A 324 10.64 -19.21 15.23
N TRP A 325 10.36 -17.91 15.10
CA TRP A 325 9.12 -17.33 15.60
C TRP A 325 7.90 -17.90 14.88
N LEU A 326 7.96 -18.02 13.56
CA LEU A 326 6.81 -18.44 12.74
C LEU A 326 6.63 -19.95 12.61
N ASN A 327 7.61 -20.79 12.99
CA ASN A 327 7.54 -22.24 12.86
C ASN A 327 7.06 -22.90 14.17
N PRO A 328 5.77 -23.24 14.31
CA PRO A 328 5.26 -23.88 15.53
C PRO A 328 5.67 -25.33 15.72
N ASP A 329 6.00 -26.03 14.64
CA ASP A 329 6.31 -27.47 14.67
C ASP A 329 7.68 -27.71 15.32
N GLU A 330 8.66 -26.85 14.99
CA GLU A 330 10.00 -26.91 15.59
C GLU A 330 10.13 -26.03 16.84
N TYR A 331 9.38 -24.93 16.93
CA TYR A 331 9.47 -23.96 18.02
C TYR A 331 8.11 -23.75 18.68
N PRO A 332 7.79 -24.55 19.72
CA PRO A 332 6.61 -24.36 20.55
C PRO A 332 6.59 -22.98 21.21
N SER A 333 5.41 -22.52 21.61
CA SER A 333 5.17 -21.15 22.09
C SER A 333 6.07 -20.71 23.25
N ALA A 334 6.42 -21.63 24.16
CA ALA A 334 7.34 -21.34 25.26
C ALA A 334 8.80 -21.13 24.80
N ALA A 335 9.23 -21.83 23.75
CA ALA A 335 10.56 -21.66 23.15
C ALA A 335 10.61 -20.38 22.30
N ALA A 336 9.58 -20.14 21.48
CA ALA A 336 9.44 -18.93 20.68
C ALA A 336 9.42 -17.66 21.55
N ALA A 337 8.78 -17.69 22.72
CA ALA A 337 8.76 -16.57 23.65
C ALA A 337 10.15 -16.13 24.15
N ARG A 338 11.16 -17.00 24.10
CA ARG A 338 12.55 -16.65 24.47
C ARG A 338 13.23 -15.73 23.46
N LEU A 339 12.69 -15.61 22.25
CA LEU A 339 13.16 -14.68 21.22
C LEU A 339 12.76 -13.22 21.55
N LEU A 340 11.78 -13.02 22.44
CA LEU A 340 11.23 -11.72 22.78
C LEU A 340 12.15 -10.98 23.77
N LYS A 341 13.16 -10.29 23.24
CA LYS A 341 14.15 -9.53 24.00
C LYS A 341 14.32 -8.11 23.43
N PRO A 342 14.80 -7.13 24.23
CA PRO A 342 15.16 -5.80 23.72
C PRO A 342 16.26 -5.88 22.66
N VAL A 343 16.20 -4.97 21.69
CA VAL A 343 17.16 -4.84 20.59
C VAL A 343 17.65 -3.41 20.50
N GLU A 344 18.95 -3.22 20.28
CA GLU A 344 19.50 -1.88 20.09
C GLU A 344 19.07 -1.30 18.73
N CYS A 345 18.53 -0.08 18.77
CA CYS A 345 18.00 0.60 17.60
C CYS A 345 18.66 1.97 17.38
N THR A 346 18.60 2.47 16.15
CA THR A 346 18.93 3.87 15.85
C THR A 346 17.73 4.76 16.13
N VAL A 347 17.96 5.88 16.79
CA VAL A 347 16.91 6.84 17.19
C VAL A 347 17.19 8.19 16.52
N MET A 348 16.18 8.74 15.84
CA MET A 348 16.27 10.02 15.15
C MET A 348 15.12 10.94 15.58
N GLU A 349 15.43 12.13 16.09
CA GLU A 349 14.40 13.14 16.40
C GLU A 349 13.70 13.61 15.10
N THR A 350 12.38 13.79 15.15
CA THR A 350 11.58 14.17 13.99
C THR A 350 10.45 15.13 14.35
N ASN A 351 10.10 16.01 13.41
CA ASN A 351 9.01 16.98 13.54
C ASN A 351 7.68 16.49 12.93
N VAL A 352 7.58 15.20 12.57
CA VAL A 352 6.39 14.64 11.92
C VAL A 352 5.18 14.60 12.87
N LYS A 353 4.11 15.35 12.54
CA LYS A 353 2.82 15.27 13.23
C LYS A 353 2.01 14.07 12.74
N THR A 354 2.07 12.93 13.43
CA THR A 354 1.17 11.78 13.15
C THR A 354 -0.31 12.14 13.41
N HIS A 355 -1.14 12.15 12.37
CA HIS A 355 -2.60 12.04 12.45
C HIS A 355 -2.96 10.57 12.20
N CYS A 356 -3.39 9.84 13.22
CA CYS A 356 -3.99 8.52 13.06
C CYS A 356 -5.50 8.66 13.24
N GLN A 357 -6.24 8.81 12.14
CA GLN A 357 -7.68 8.56 12.13
C GLN A 357 -7.94 7.12 11.69
N VAL A 358 -8.85 6.46 12.40
CA VAL A 358 -9.38 5.13 12.07
C VAL A 358 -10.27 5.29 10.84
N PRO A 359 -10.07 4.56 9.73
CA PRO A 359 -10.95 4.67 8.58
C PRO A 359 -12.25 3.90 8.85
N ASP A 360 -13.37 4.61 8.72
CA ASP A 360 -14.70 4.03 8.62
C ASP A 360 -14.90 3.32 7.26
N LYS A 361 -15.84 2.39 7.30
CA LYS A 361 -16.31 1.51 6.22
C LYS A 361 -16.87 2.36 5.08
N ASP A 362 -16.55 2.07 3.82
CA ASP A 362 -17.47 2.40 2.70
C ASP A 362 -17.22 1.56 1.43
N GLY A 363 -18.34 1.18 0.81
CA GLY A 363 -18.46 0.23 -0.29
C GLY A 363 -18.21 0.80 -1.69
N SER A 364 -17.12 0.35 -2.30
CA SER A 364 -16.63 0.72 -3.62
C SER A 364 -16.97 -0.34 -4.66
N ILE A 365 -17.56 0.07 -5.79
CA ILE A 365 -17.88 -0.80 -6.94
C ILE A 365 -16.70 -0.80 -7.92
N GLN A 366 -16.22 -1.99 -8.31
CA GLN A 366 -15.11 -2.15 -9.24
C GLN A 366 -15.59 -2.25 -10.71
N MET A 367 -15.04 -1.39 -11.58
CA MET A 367 -15.16 -1.54 -13.04
C MET A 367 -13.82 -1.96 -13.67
N ARG A 368 -13.80 -3.08 -14.39
CA ARG A 368 -12.62 -3.53 -15.16
C ARG A 368 -12.71 -3.04 -16.60
N ILE A 369 -11.68 -2.32 -17.09
CA ILE A 369 -11.62 -1.80 -18.47
C ILE A 369 -11.58 -2.94 -19.52
N THR A 370 -11.30 -4.17 -19.12
CA THR A 370 -11.28 -5.35 -20.01
C THR A 370 -12.60 -5.67 -20.70
N ASP A 371 -13.73 -5.12 -20.25
CA ASP A 371 -15.06 -5.43 -20.81
C ASP A 371 -15.38 -4.71 -22.14
N PHE A 372 -14.51 -3.79 -22.60
CA PHE A 372 -14.74 -3.03 -23.85
C PHE A 372 -13.95 -3.54 -25.07
N MET A 373 -13.15 -4.61 -24.94
CA MET A 373 -12.35 -5.18 -26.03
C MET A 373 -12.80 -6.60 -26.41
N LYS A 374 -14.11 -6.82 -26.59
CA LYS A 374 -14.60 -8.01 -27.30
C LYS A 374 -14.56 -7.75 -28.81
N PRO A 375 -13.92 -8.61 -29.63
CA PRO A 375 -14.14 -8.57 -31.07
C PRO A 375 -15.65 -8.75 -31.36
N PRO A 376 -16.20 -8.12 -32.40
CA PRO A 376 -17.60 -8.31 -32.77
C PRO A 376 -17.86 -9.80 -32.97
N SER A 377 -18.90 -10.31 -32.32
CA SER A 377 -19.36 -11.69 -32.50
C SER A 377 -19.61 -11.95 -33.99
N PRO A 378 -19.19 -13.11 -34.54
CA PRO A 378 -19.44 -13.41 -35.94
C PRO A 378 -20.95 -13.41 -36.17
N LYS A 379 -21.40 -12.51 -37.05
CA LYS A 379 -22.78 -12.47 -37.51
C LYS A 379 -23.12 -13.85 -38.06
N LYS A 380 -24.01 -14.59 -37.39
CA LYS A 380 -24.63 -15.78 -37.98
C LYS A 380 -25.34 -15.31 -39.25
N GLN A 381 -24.78 -15.67 -40.41
CA GLN A 381 -25.52 -15.62 -41.67
C GLN A 381 -26.72 -16.54 -41.50
N LYS A 382 -27.92 -15.94 -41.45
CA LYS A 382 -29.15 -16.68 -41.69
C LYS A 382 -29.12 -17.10 -43.16
N ARG A 383 -29.13 -18.42 -43.38
CA ARG A 383 -29.52 -19.01 -44.67
C ARG A 383 -30.98 -18.72 -44.95
#